data_AF-A0A436B9Z3-F1
#
_entry.id   AF-A0A436B9Z3-F1
#
_cell.length_a   1.000
_cell.length_b   1.000
_cell.length_c   1.000
_cell.angle_alpha   90.00
_cell.angle_beta   90.00
_cell.angle_gamma   90.00
#
_symmetry.space_group_name_H-M   'P 1'
#
loop_
_entity.id
_entity.type
_entity.pdbx_description
1 polymer ?
#
loop_
_entity_poly.entity_id
_entity_poly.type
_entity_poly.pdbx_seq_one_letter_code
_entity_poly.pdbx_strand_id
1 'polypeptide(L)'
;MSLSTALSIAQSALMNTARQTSVVSRNVADASNPDYSRRQAVVTSTAPGARSVDIQRAANELLFRQNLGALSAWSGQSALYSGMDQLGVAVNGVDNASSPSTAIADLQKALQLYATSPSNQNLGASVIDAAKQVVRSLNEGSKAVQDFRTQTDGQIATAVDDLNSLLGQFQDANTSVMSGTRSGTDVSDALDQRDAL
;
A
#
# COMPACT_ATOMS: atom_id res chain seq x y z
N MET A 1 58.65 -9.02 -16.67
CA MET A 1 57.76 -8.86 -15.49
C MET A 1 58.39 -7.83 -14.57
N SER A 2 58.16 -6.54 -14.84
CA SER A 2 58.82 -5.43 -14.13
C SER A 2 58.13 -5.10 -12.80
N LEU A 3 58.83 -4.46 -11.86
CA LEU A 3 58.26 -3.97 -10.59
C LEU A 3 57.00 -3.11 -10.79
N SER A 4 56.89 -2.40 -11.93
CA SER A 4 55.68 -1.64 -12.30
C SER A 4 54.45 -2.52 -12.50
N THR A 5 54.60 -3.73 -13.05
CA THR A 5 53.49 -4.69 -13.18
C THR A 5 53.08 -5.26 -11.82
N ALA A 6 54.04 -5.53 -10.94
CA ALA A 6 53.75 -5.98 -9.57
C ALA A 6 53.02 -4.91 -8.75
N LEU A 7 53.44 -3.64 -8.87
CA LEU A 7 52.79 -2.50 -8.21
C LEU A 7 51.36 -2.27 -8.71
N SER A 8 51.13 -2.34 -10.02
CA SER A 8 49.80 -2.22 -10.64
C SER A 8 48.84 -3.33 -10.17
N ILE A 9 49.33 -4.57 -10.06
CA ILE A 9 48.56 -5.69 -9.52
C ILE A 9 48.23 -5.47 -8.03
N ALA A 10 49.20 -5.03 -7.23
CA ALA A 10 48.99 -4.76 -5.81
C ALA A 10 47.97 -3.63 -5.57
N GLN A 11 48.04 -2.55 -6.35
CA GLN A 11 47.07 -1.45 -6.29
C GLN A 11 45.66 -1.93 -6.68
N SER A 12 45.55 -2.72 -7.75
CA SER A 12 44.26 -3.28 -8.18
C SER A 12 43.67 -4.22 -7.13
N ALA A 13 44.50 -5.07 -6.50
CA ALA A 13 44.06 -5.96 -5.43
C ALA A 13 43.56 -5.17 -4.20
N LEU A 14 44.29 -4.13 -3.78
CA LEU A 14 43.87 -3.27 -2.66
C LEU A 14 42.57 -2.52 -2.95
N MET A 15 42.41 -1.96 -4.16
CA MET A 15 41.17 -1.29 -4.57
C MET A 15 39.99 -2.26 -4.59
N ASN A 16 40.19 -3.49 -5.08
CA ASN A 16 39.16 -4.53 -5.09
C ASN A 16 38.77 -4.94 -3.66
N THR A 17 39.75 -5.15 -2.77
CA THR A 17 39.49 -5.45 -1.36
C THR A 17 38.76 -4.31 -0.66
N ALA A 18 39.17 -3.05 -0.88
CA ALA A 18 38.48 -1.89 -0.32
C ALA A 18 37.00 -1.83 -0.77
N ARG A 19 36.73 -2.11 -2.05
CA ARG A 19 35.37 -2.17 -2.60
C ARG A 19 34.55 -3.32 -2.00
N GLN A 20 35.14 -4.50 -1.81
CA GLN A 20 34.51 -5.62 -1.12
C GLN A 20 34.18 -5.28 0.35
N THR A 21 35.11 -4.67 1.08
CA THR A 21 34.89 -4.21 2.46
C THR A 21 33.79 -3.16 2.54
N SER A 22 33.74 -2.22 1.59
CA SER A 22 32.66 -1.23 1.50
C SER A 22 31.29 -1.88 1.34
N VAL A 23 31.18 -2.91 0.48
CA VAL A 23 29.93 -3.66 0.30
C VAL A 23 29.52 -4.40 1.56
N VAL A 24 30.46 -5.05 2.26
CA VAL A 24 30.19 -5.69 3.55
C VAL A 24 29.72 -4.66 4.59
N SER A 25 30.40 -3.52 4.69
CA SER A 25 30.01 -2.44 5.61
C SER A 25 28.61 -1.93 5.30
N ARG A 26 28.26 -1.78 4.02
CA ARG A 26 26.94 -1.34 3.59
C ARG A 26 25.85 -2.35 3.94
N ASN A 27 26.09 -3.63 3.65
CA ASN A 27 25.17 -4.72 4.04
C ASN A 27 24.91 -4.76 5.55
N VAL A 28 25.94 -4.49 6.37
CA VAL A 28 25.79 -4.45 7.84
C VAL A 28 24.99 -3.21 8.26
N ALA A 29 25.26 -2.05 7.67
CA ALA A 29 24.57 -0.81 7.98
C ALA A 29 23.07 -0.87 7.60
N ASP A 30 22.75 -1.45 6.44
CA ASP A 30 21.38 -1.56 5.92
C ASP A 30 20.71 -2.92 6.26
N ALA A 31 21.28 -3.69 7.20
CA ALA A 31 20.75 -5.02 7.56
C ALA A 31 19.30 -5.00 8.06
N SER A 32 18.83 -3.85 8.58
CA SER A 32 17.46 -3.65 9.06
C SER A 32 16.59 -2.84 8.09
N ASN A 33 17.10 -2.49 6.91
CA ASN A 33 16.33 -1.79 5.90
C ASN A 33 15.56 -2.80 5.03
N PRO A 34 14.21 -2.81 5.05
CA PRO A 34 13.41 -3.76 4.28
C PRO A 34 13.54 -3.57 2.76
N ASP A 35 13.91 -2.37 2.31
CA ASP A 35 14.03 -2.02 0.90
C ASP A 35 15.43 -2.28 0.33
N TYR A 36 16.36 -2.73 1.18
CA TYR A 36 17.73 -2.99 0.80
C TYR A 36 17.93 -4.43 0.33
N SER A 37 18.38 -4.61 -0.91
CA SER A 37 18.84 -5.92 -1.39
C SER A 37 20.31 -6.13 -1.06
N ARG A 38 20.61 -7.20 -0.31
CA ARG A 38 21.99 -7.60 0.02
C ARG A 38 22.86 -7.64 -1.22
N ARG A 39 24.03 -7.01 -1.16
CA ARG A 39 24.98 -6.93 -2.28
C ARG A 39 26.12 -7.92 -2.12
N GLN A 40 26.58 -8.45 -3.25
CA GLN A 40 27.77 -9.29 -3.36
C GLN A 40 28.77 -8.65 -4.31
N ALA A 41 29.99 -8.43 -3.81
CA ALA A 41 31.11 -7.95 -4.60
C ALA A 41 31.88 -9.13 -5.21
N VAL A 42 31.55 -9.47 -6.46
CA VAL A 42 32.12 -10.59 -7.21
C VAL A 42 33.36 -10.11 -7.97
N VAL A 43 34.52 -10.71 -7.70
CA VAL A 43 35.73 -10.42 -8.46
C VAL A 43 35.68 -11.17 -9.78
N THR A 44 35.63 -10.45 -10.89
CA THR A 44 35.65 -11.00 -12.26
C THR A 44 36.99 -10.67 -12.92
N SER A 45 37.46 -11.56 -13.79
CA SER A 45 38.71 -11.35 -14.53
C SER A 45 38.38 -11.13 -16.01
N THR A 46 38.54 -9.90 -16.48
CA THR A 46 38.45 -9.56 -17.90
C THR A 46 39.80 -9.73 -18.58
N ALA A 47 39.82 -10.33 -19.78
CA ALA A 47 41.04 -10.51 -20.57
C ALA A 47 41.70 -9.13 -20.85
N PRO A 48 43.04 -9.01 -20.74
CA PRO A 48 44.05 -10.05 -20.56
C PRO A 48 44.48 -10.29 -19.09
N GLY A 49 43.62 -9.98 -18.10
CA GLY A 49 43.90 -10.24 -16.68
C GLY A 49 43.49 -9.12 -15.72
N ALA A 50 42.74 -8.11 -16.17
CA ALA A 50 42.22 -7.07 -15.30
C ALA A 50 41.14 -7.67 -14.38
N ARG A 51 41.36 -7.59 -13.06
CA ARG A 51 40.39 -8.03 -12.05
C ARG A 51 39.51 -6.85 -11.67
N SER A 52 38.22 -6.91 -12.00
CA SER A 52 37.22 -5.92 -11.60
C SER A 52 36.28 -6.50 -10.55
N VAL A 53 35.66 -5.65 -9.74
CA VAL A 53 34.60 -6.05 -8.81
C VAL A 53 33.27 -5.66 -9.41
N ASP A 54 32.48 -6.67 -9.77
CA ASP A 54 31.07 -6.52 -10.14
C ASP A 54 30.20 -6.59 -8.88
N ILE A 55 29.19 -5.73 -8.78
CA ILE A 55 28.30 -5.67 -7.62
C ILE A 55 26.96 -6.25 -8.03
N GLN A 56 26.56 -7.33 -7.37
CA GLN A 56 25.33 -8.06 -7.68
C GLN A 56 24.37 -7.98 -6.50
N ARG A 57 23.10 -7.68 -6.76
CA ARG A 57 22.02 -7.69 -5.76
C ARG A 57 21.49 -9.12 -5.60
N ALA A 58 21.29 -9.55 -4.36
CA ALA A 58 20.61 -10.79 -4.01
C ALA A 58 19.09 -10.56 -4.02
N ALA A 59 18.52 -10.36 -5.21
CA ALA A 59 17.09 -10.13 -5.43
C ALA A 59 16.49 -11.20 -6.36
N ASN A 60 15.22 -11.54 -6.14
CA ASN A 60 14.46 -12.43 -7.03
C ASN A 60 13.31 -11.65 -7.64
N GLU A 61 13.49 -11.24 -8.89
CA GLU A 61 12.52 -10.44 -9.65
C GLU A 61 11.16 -11.13 -9.82
N LEU A 62 11.14 -12.46 -9.98
CA LEU A 62 9.88 -13.20 -10.11
C LEU A 62 9.10 -13.18 -8.80
N LEU A 63 9.77 -13.46 -7.69
CA LEU A 63 9.16 -13.41 -6.36
C LEU A 63 8.68 -12.00 -6.03
N PHE A 64 9.48 -10.97 -6.36
CA PHE A 64 9.10 -9.58 -6.17
C PHE A 64 7.80 -9.23 -6.91
N ARG A 65 7.70 -9.55 -8.20
CA ARG A 65 6.48 -9.30 -8.99
C ARG A 65 5.27 -10.09 -8.47
N GLN A 66 5.47 -11.34 -8.06
CA GLN A 66 4.41 -12.13 -7.44
C GLN A 66 3.93 -11.48 -6.13
N ASN A 67 4.84 -11.01 -5.30
CA ASN A 67 4.52 -10.31 -4.06
C ASN A 67 3.75 -9.01 -4.33
N LEU A 68 4.19 -8.19 -5.29
CA LEU A 68 3.48 -6.97 -5.69
C LEU A 68 2.04 -7.25 -6.13
N GLY A 69 1.83 -8.29 -6.95
CA GLY A 69 0.49 -8.69 -7.37
C GLY A 69 -0.40 -9.14 -6.20
N ALA A 70 0.15 -9.94 -5.28
CA ALA A 70 -0.56 -10.39 -4.10
C ALA A 70 -0.91 -9.24 -3.15
N LEU A 71 0.03 -8.32 -2.92
CA LEU A 71 -0.16 -7.15 -2.08
C LEU A 71 -1.21 -6.20 -2.66
N SER A 72 -1.20 -5.97 -3.98
CA SER A 72 -2.20 -5.15 -4.67
C SER A 72 -3.60 -5.75 -4.53
N ALA A 73 -3.76 -7.06 -4.77
CA ALA A 73 -5.04 -7.75 -4.61
C ALA A 73 -5.55 -7.70 -3.16
N TRP A 74 -4.67 -7.95 -2.19
CA TRP A 74 -5.01 -7.86 -0.77
C TRP A 74 -5.42 -6.45 -0.37
N SER A 75 -4.67 -5.44 -0.79
CA SER A 75 -4.94 -4.02 -0.46
C SER A 75 -6.30 -3.59 -1.02
N GLY A 76 -6.61 -3.97 -2.26
CA GLY A 76 -7.92 -3.70 -2.87
C GLY A 76 -9.07 -4.34 -2.10
N GLN A 77 -8.92 -5.61 -1.70
CA GLN A 77 -9.95 -6.31 -0.92
C GLN A 77 -10.10 -5.74 0.50
N SER A 78 -9.00 -5.37 1.14
CA SER A 78 -8.99 -4.76 2.48
C SER A 78 -9.68 -3.39 2.48
N ALA A 79 -9.43 -2.56 1.45
CA ALA A 79 -10.10 -1.28 1.27
C ALA A 79 -11.61 -1.45 1.06
N LEU A 80 -12.02 -2.41 0.22
CA LEU A 80 -13.44 -2.71 0.00
C LEU A 80 -14.12 -3.18 1.30
N TYR A 81 -13.52 -4.13 2.01
CA TYR A 81 -14.06 -4.65 3.26
C TYR A 81 -14.23 -3.54 4.30
N SER A 82 -13.19 -2.74 4.54
CA SER A 82 -13.20 -1.66 5.52
C SER A 82 -14.24 -0.58 5.17
N GLY A 83 -14.35 -0.24 3.88
CA GLY A 83 -15.36 0.71 3.40
C GLY A 83 -16.79 0.18 3.55
N MET A 84 -17.04 -1.10 3.24
CA MET A 84 -18.34 -1.73 3.41
C MET A 84 -18.75 -1.85 4.89
N ASP A 85 -17.80 -2.16 5.78
CA ASP A 85 -18.05 -2.24 7.22
C ASP A 85 -18.42 -0.86 7.79
N GLN A 86 -17.62 0.17 7.47
CA GLN A 86 -17.89 1.55 7.88
C GLN A 86 -19.25 2.04 7.37
N LEU A 87 -19.56 1.78 6.09
CA LEU A 87 -20.86 2.15 5.51
C LEU A 87 -22.01 1.38 6.16
N GLY A 88 -21.82 0.09 6.42
CA GLY A 88 -22.80 -0.77 7.08
C GLY A 88 -23.18 -0.24 8.47
N VAL A 89 -22.18 0.10 9.28
CA VAL A 89 -22.38 0.69 10.62
C VAL A 89 -23.02 2.08 10.51
N ALA A 90 -22.59 2.92 9.56
CA ALA A 90 -23.12 4.26 9.41
C ALA A 90 -24.61 4.27 8.98
N VAL A 91 -25.03 3.32 8.14
CA VAL A 91 -26.41 3.22 7.65
C VAL A 91 -27.32 2.48 8.63
N ASN A 92 -26.85 1.40 9.22
CA ASN A 92 -27.70 0.49 10.01
C ASN A 92 -27.53 0.62 11.53
N GLY A 93 -26.45 1.27 11.99
CA GLY A 93 -26.03 1.24 13.38
C GLY A 93 -25.45 -0.12 13.78
N VAL A 94 -24.86 -0.16 14.97
CA VAL A 94 -24.36 -1.41 15.56
C VAL A 94 -25.53 -2.39 15.73
N ASP A 95 -25.33 -3.64 15.32
CA ASP A 95 -26.33 -4.71 15.35
C ASP A 95 -27.67 -4.38 14.66
N ASN A 96 -27.65 -3.47 13.67
CA ASN A 96 -28.84 -2.99 12.94
C ASN A 96 -29.85 -2.23 13.82
N ALA A 97 -29.42 -1.70 14.96
CA ALA A 97 -30.29 -1.04 15.93
C ALA A 97 -31.02 0.20 15.37
N SER A 98 -30.40 0.92 14.41
CA SER A 98 -30.99 2.09 13.76
C SER A 98 -31.37 1.83 12.30
N SER A 99 -31.37 0.56 11.87
CA SER A 99 -31.63 0.22 10.48
C SER A 99 -33.07 0.54 10.04
N PRO A 100 -33.29 0.86 8.75
CA PRO A 100 -34.62 1.04 8.21
C PRO A 100 -35.53 -0.17 8.40
N SER A 101 -35.00 -1.39 8.31
CA SER A 101 -35.76 -2.62 8.51
C SER A 101 -36.26 -2.76 9.95
N THR A 102 -35.42 -2.46 10.95
CA THR A 102 -35.83 -2.42 12.36
C THR A 102 -36.95 -1.39 12.58
N ALA A 103 -36.78 -0.16 12.06
CA ALA A 103 -37.79 0.88 12.20
C ALA A 103 -39.13 0.50 11.53
N ILE A 104 -39.11 -0.13 10.36
CA ILE A 104 -40.31 -0.60 9.66
C ILE A 104 -41.00 -1.70 10.45
N ALA A 105 -40.24 -2.65 11.01
CA ALA A 105 -40.78 -3.71 11.84
C ALA A 105 -41.47 -3.14 13.10
N ASP A 106 -40.89 -2.12 13.72
CA ASP A 106 -41.47 -1.48 14.90
C ASP A 106 -42.72 -0.65 14.57
N LEU A 107 -42.76 0.01 13.40
CA LEU A 107 -43.98 0.63 12.88
C LEU A 107 -45.08 -0.41 12.67
N GLN A 108 -44.76 -1.56 12.09
CA GLN A 108 -45.73 -2.65 11.90
C GLN A 108 -46.29 -3.13 13.24
N LYS A 109 -45.44 -3.33 14.25
CA LYS A 109 -45.88 -3.73 15.60
C LYS A 109 -46.79 -2.67 16.23
N ALA A 110 -46.45 -1.38 16.10
CA ALA A 110 -47.25 -0.29 16.62
C ALA A 110 -48.65 -0.24 15.97
N LEU A 111 -48.71 -0.43 14.64
CA LEU A 111 -49.98 -0.50 13.89
C LEU A 111 -50.83 -1.69 14.33
N GLN A 112 -50.22 -2.87 14.50
CA GLN A 112 -50.92 -4.07 14.98
C GLN A 112 -51.50 -3.85 16.38
N LEU A 113 -50.73 -3.25 17.29
CA LEU A 113 -51.20 -2.96 18.64
C LEU A 113 -52.35 -1.94 18.63
N TYR A 114 -52.23 -0.87 17.85
CA TYR A 114 -53.30 0.13 17.72
C TYR A 114 -54.59 -0.46 17.14
N ALA A 115 -54.48 -1.40 16.19
CA ALA A 115 -55.64 -2.09 15.62
C ALA A 115 -56.45 -2.89 16.66
N THR A 116 -55.82 -3.33 17.76
CA THR A 116 -56.54 -4.01 18.88
C THR A 116 -57.33 -3.04 19.75
N SER A 117 -56.99 -1.74 19.75
CA SER A 117 -57.67 -0.70 20.55
C SER A 117 -57.63 0.66 19.85
N PRO A 118 -58.44 0.86 18.79
CA PRO A 118 -58.36 2.08 17.96
C PRO A 118 -58.81 3.36 18.66
N SER A 119 -59.54 3.28 19.77
CA SER A 119 -59.95 4.44 20.57
C SER A 119 -58.85 4.94 21.51
N ASN A 120 -57.75 4.19 21.66
CA ASN A 120 -56.65 4.55 22.55
C ASN A 120 -55.70 5.55 21.89
N GLN A 121 -55.82 6.82 22.26
CA GLN A 121 -55.01 7.91 21.70
C GLN A 121 -53.50 7.75 21.93
N ASN A 122 -53.08 7.13 23.05
CA ASN A 122 -51.66 6.91 23.33
C ASN A 122 -51.05 5.93 22.31
N LEU A 123 -51.78 4.87 21.96
CA LEU A 123 -51.34 3.92 20.92
C LEU A 123 -51.28 4.59 19.54
N GLY A 124 -52.24 5.47 19.23
CA GLY A 124 -52.21 6.28 18.02
C GLY A 124 -50.98 7.19 17.94
N ALA A 125 -50.61 7.83 19.04
CA ALA A 125 -49.37 8.63 19.12
C ALA A 125 -48.11 7.77 18.91
N SER A 126 -48.05 6.56 19.49
CA SER A 126 -46.94 5.63 19.28
C SER A 126 -46.77 5.22 17.81
N VAL A 127 -47.86 5.03 17.07
CA VAL A 127 -47.79 4.76 15.61
C VAL A 127 -47.16 5.93 14.87
N ILE A 128 -47.57 7.15 15.19
CA ILE A 128 -47.02 8.36 14.55
C ILE A 128 -45.51 8.48 14.82
N ASP A 129 -45.08 8.23 16.06
CA ASP A 129 -43.66 8.32 16.41
C ASP A 129 -42.83 7.21 15.76
N ALA A 130 -43.36 6.00 15.65
CA ALA A 130 -42.73 4.92 14.88
C ALA A 130 -42.62 5.28 13.39
N ALA A 131 -43.65 5.90 12.81
CA ALA A 131 -43.62 6.36 11.42
C ALA A 131 -42.56 7.47 11.21
N LYS A 132 -42.46 8.41 12.15
CA LYS A 132 -41.36 9.42 12.14
C LYS A 132 -39.99 8.76 12.25
N GLN A 133 -39.86 7.68 13.02
CA GLN A 133 -38.60 6.95 13.16
C GLN A 133 -38.18 6.28 11.84
N VAL A 134 -39.14 5.69 11.10
CA VAL A 134 -38.88 5.14 9.75
C VAL A 134 -38.38 6.23 8.79
N VAL A 135 -39.05 7.38 8.78
CA VAL A 135 -38.62 8.50 7.92
C VAL A 135 -37.24 9.00 8.31
N ARG A 136 -36.94 9.10 9.61
CA ARG A 136 -35.61 9.48 10.09
C ARG A 136 -34.52 8.49 9.69
N SER A 137 -34.72 7.19 9.91
CA SER A 137 -33.70 6.18 9.55
C SER A 137 -33.42 6.14 8.04
N LEU A 138 -34.43 6.31 7.19
CA LEU A 138 -34.25 6.40 5.74
C LEU A 138 -33.46 7.64 5.32
N ASN A 139 -33.75 8.81 5.90
CA ASN A 139 -33.06 10.05 5.59
C ASN A 139 -31.61 10.05 6.11
N GLU A 140 -31.41 9.60 7.34
CA GLU A 140 -30.07 9.47 7.95
C GLU A 140 -29.22 8.46 7.20
N GLY A 141 -29.77 7.28 6.85
CA GLY A 141 -29.07 6.30 6.03
C GLY A 141 -28.73 6.82 4.64
N SER A 142 -29.64 7.55 4.00
CA SER A 142 -29.37 8.21 2.70
C SER A 142 -28.25 9.24 2.81
N LYS A 143 -28.25 10.03 3.88
CA LYS A 143 -27.19 11.00 4.16
C LYS A 143 -25.85 10.30 4.40
N ALA A 144 -25.81 9.23 5.19
CA ALA A 144 -24.61 8.45 5.44
C ALA A 144 -23.99 7.89 4.14
N VAL A 145 -24.81 7.40 3.21
CA VAL A 145 -24.34 6.94 1.89
C VAL A 145 -23.72 8.10 1.09
N GLN A 146 -24.33 9.28 1.09
CA GLN A 146 -23.78 10.44 0.37
C GLN A 146 -22.50 10.96 1.00
N ASP A 147 -22.45 11.08 2.33
CA ASP A 147 -21.27 11.50 3.06
C ASP A 147 -20.10 10.52 2.81
N PHE A 148 -20.37 9.20 2.83
CA PHE A 148 -19.38 8.17 2.49
C PHE A 148 -18.86 8.30 1.05
N ARG A 149 -19.76 8.57 0.08
CA ARG A 149 -19.36 8.81 -1.32
C ARG A 149 -18.42 10.01 -1.44
N THR A 150 -18.78 11.14 -0.85
CA THR A 150 -17.93 12.35 -0.89
C THR A 150 -16.58 12.13 -0.21
N GLN A 151 -16.55 11.41 0.91
CA GLN A 151 -15.29 11.04 1.56
C GLN A 151 -14.42 10.15 0.65
N THR A 152 -15.04 9.16 0.01
CA THR A 152 -14.34 8.24 -0.91
C THR A 152 -13.79 8.98 -2.12
N ASP A 153 -14.56 9.91 -2.70
CA ASP A 153 -14.10 10.75 -3.82
C ASP A 153 -12.85 11.57 -3.43
N GLY A 154 -12.84 12.11 -2.20
CA GLY A 154 -11.66 12.79 -1.65
C GLY A 154 -10.45 11.87 -1.48
N GLN A 155 -10.66 10.66 -0.95
CA GLN A 155 -9.61 9.66 -0.80
C GLN A 155 -9.03 9.22 -2.15
N ILE A 156 -9.87 9.07 -3.18
CA ILE A 156 -9.44 8.76 -4.55
C ILE A 156 -8.56 9.88 -5.09
N ALA A 157 -8.94 11.15 -4.90
CA ALA A 157 -8.13 12.28 -5.35
C ALA A 157 -6.73 12.26 -4.70
N THR A 158 -6.66 12.09 -3.38
CA THR A 158 -5.39 11.94 -2.66
C THR A 158 -4.56 10.76 -3.18
N ALA A 159 -5.18 9.60 -3.38
CA ALA A 159 -4.48 8.42 -3.89
C ALA A 159 -3.92 8.63 -5.31
N VAL A 160 -4.61 9.40 -6.16
CA VAL A 160 -4.13 9.78 -7.50
C VAL A 160 -2.94 10.73 -7.42
N ASP A 161 -2.99 11.72 -6.52
CA ASP A 161 -1.87 12.64 -6.31
C ASP A 161 -0.62 11.91 -5.79
N ASP A 162 -0.80 11.01 -4.83
CA ASP A 162 0.27 10.16 -4.30
C ASP A 162 0.85 9.24 -5.39
N LEU A 163 0.00 8.61 -6.20
CA LEU A 163 0.43 7.79 -7.34
C LEU A 163 1.26 8.60 -8.34
N ASN A 164 0.83 9.80 -8.68
CA ASN A 164 1.57 10.66 -9.61
C ASN A 164 2.94 11.07 -9.04
N SER A 165 3.01 11.35 -7.74
CA SER A 165 4.26 11.63 -7.03
C SER A 165 5.21 10.43 -7.07
N LEU A 166 4.70 9.23 -6.78
CA LEU A 166 5.48 7.99 -6.84
C LEU A 166 5.97 7.69 -8.26
N LEU A 167 5.13 7.90 -9.28
CA LEU A 167 5.54 7.73 -10.69
C LEU A 167 6.65 8.71 -11.09
N GLY A 168 6.62 9.95 -10.59
CA GLY A 168 7.70 10.92 -10.78
C GLY A 168 9.02 10.43 -10.16
N GLN A 169 8.99 9.99 -8.90
CA GLN A 169 10.16 9.43 -8.22
C GLN A 169 10.67 8.16 -8.92
N PHE A 170 9.76 7.30 -9.39
CA PHE A 170 10.10 6.08 -10.13
C PHE A 170 10.82 6.41 -11.44
N GLN A 171 10.36 7.45 -12.15
CA GLN A 171 11.02 7.92 -13.38
C GLN A 171 12.46 8.37 -13.10
N ASP A 172 12.69 9.11 -12.02
CA ASP A 172 14.02 9.60 -11.64
C ASP A 172 14.96 8.44 -11.27
N ALA A 173 14.47 7.49 -10.46
CA ALA A 173 15.21 6.28 -10.12
C ALA A 173 15.53 5.45 -11.38
N ASN A 174 14.55 5.25 -12.26
CA ASN A 174 14.74 4.50 -13.50
C ASN A 174 15.71 5.19 -14.47
N THR A 175 15.72 6.52 -14.52
CA THR A 175 16.69 7.29 -15.32
C THR A 175 18.12 7.12 -14.79
N SER A 176 18.27 7.10 -13.46
CA SER A 176 19.54 6.82 -12.79
C SER A 176 20.04 5.39 -13.08
N VAL A 177 19.14 4.40 -13.06
CA VAL A 177 19.45 3.02 -13.45
C VAL A 177 19.90 2.95 -14.92
N MET A 178 19.14 3.55 -15.84
CA MET A 178 19.46 3.50 -17.27
C MET A 178 20.80 4.16 -17.58
N SER A 179 21.06 5.35 -17.04
CA SER A 179 22.31 6.09 -17.26
C SER A 179 23.51 5.34 -16.68
N GLY A 180 23.42 4.88 -15.42
CA GLY A 180 24.50 4.14 -14.78
C GLY A 180 24.78 2.80 -15.45
N THR A 181 23.75 2.09 -15.91
CA THR A 181 23.92 0.84 -16.67
C THR A 181 24.66 1.08 -17.98
N ARG A 182 24.34 2.16 -18.72
CA ARG A 182 25.06 2.52 -19.96
C ARG A 182 26.51 2.92 -19.71
N SER A 183 26.77 3.58 -18.58
CA SER A 183 28.12 4.00 -18.18
C SER A 183 28.92 2.89 -17.47
N GLY A 184 28.32 1.73 -17.20
CA GLY A 184 28.96 0.63 -16.47
C GLY A 184 29.24 0.94 -15.00
N THR A 185 28.49 1.86 -14.39
CA THR A 185 28.59 2.19 -12.97
C THR A 185 27.62 1.34 -12.15
N ASP A 186 27.88 1.25 -10.84
CA ASP A 186 26.97 0.56 -9.92
C ASP A 186 25.65 1.35 -9.81
N VAL A 187 24.54 0.65 -10.06
CA VAL A 187 23.17 1.19 -10.02
C VAL A 187 22.34 0.63 -8.87
N SER A 188 22.97 -0.10 -7.93
CA SER A 188 22.27 -0.84 -6.89
C SER A 188 21.38 0.06 -6.02
N ASP A 189 21.86 1.25 -5.64
CA ASP A 189 21.07 2.20 -4.85
C ASP A 189 19.83 2.69 -5.62
N ALA A 190 19.98 2.97 -6.92
CA ALA A 190 18.87 3.42 -7.76
C ALA A 190 17.85 2.31 -8.00
N LEU A 191 18.30 1.05 -8.06
CA LEU A 191 17.42 -0.11 -8.13
C LEU A 191 16.67 -0.32 -6.81
N ASP A 192 17.35 -0.25 -5.66
CA ASP A 192 16.71 -0.34 -4.34
C ASP A 192 15.65 0.76 -4.18
N GLN A 193 15.97 2.02 -4.52
CA GLN A 193 15.01 3.12 -4.49
C GLN A 193 13.82 2.88 -5.42
N ARG A 194 14.05 2.35 -6.62
CA ARG A 194 12.96 2.08 -7.59
C ARG A 194 12.04 0.97 -7.09
N ASP A 195 12.59 -0.07 -6.47
CA ASP A 195 11.84 -1.23 -6.00
C ASP A 195 11.06 -0.91 -4.69
N ALA A 196 11.45 0.14 -3.97
CA ALA A 196 10.78 0.63 -2.75
C ALA A 196 9.56 1.55 -3.00
N LEU A 197 9.44 2.09 -4.21
CA LEU A 197 8.35 2.98 -4.65
C LEU A 197 7.16 2.19 -5.18
#